data_AF-A0A2W6DRT3-F1
#
_entry.id   AF-A0A2W6DRT3-F1
#
_cell.length_a   1.000
_cell.length_b   1.000
_cell.length_c   1.000
_cell.angle_alpha   90.00
_cell.angle_beta   90.00
_cell.angle_gamma   90.00
#
_symmetry.space_group_name_H-M   'P 1'
#
loop_
_entity.id
_entity.type
_entity.pdbx_description
1 polymer ?
#
loop_
_entity_poly.entity_id
_entity_poly.type
_entity_poly.pdbx_seq_one_letter_code
_entity_poly.pdbx_strand_id
1 'polypeptide(L)' 'MAHLEGAFDAAEPERWHHLRDITAALGPATNVEFESVRRAMPRLSDDGLVELRTVPMPQWGAGRSQTYARLRVPVPVGS' A
#
# COMPACT_ATOMS: atom_id res chain seq x y z
N MET A 1 -11.00 7.04 -6.26
CA MET A 1 -10.83 5.82 -5.46
C MET A 1 -10.62 4.57 -6.32
N ALA A 2 -11.29 4.41 -7.47
CA ALA A 2 -11.24 3.20 -8.32
C ALA A 2 -9.85 2.68 -8.74
N HIS A 3 -8.83 3.52 -8.86
CA HIS A 3 -7.50 3.08 -9.31
C HIS A 3 -6.69 2.35 -8.22
N LEU A 4 -6.93 2.67 -6.95
CA LEU A 4 -6.13 2.12 -5.85
C LEU A 4 -6.62 0.71 -5.48
N GLU A 5 -7.95 0.51 -5.45
CA GLU A 5 -8.55 -0.81 -5.27
C GLU A 5 -8.09 -1.78 -6.37
N GLY A 6 -8.10 -1.37 -7.64
CA GLY A 6 -7.62 -2.20 -8.75
C GLY A 6 -6.13 -2.59 -8.68
N ALA A 7 -5.27 -1.75 -8.07
CA ALA A 7 -3.86 -2.07 -7.88
C ALA A 7 -3.63 -3.13 -6.78
N PHE A 8 -4.47 -3.13 -5.74
CA PHE A 8 -4.43 -4.16 -4.69
C PHE A 8 -5.21 -5.43 -5.06
N ASP A 9 -6.26 -5.32 -5.85
CA ASP A 9 -7.05 -6.47 -6.34
C ASP A 9 -6.20 -7.33 -7.28
N ALA A 10 -5.41 -6.69 -8.14
CA ALA A 10 -4.36 -7.36 -8.93
C ALA A 10 -3.22 -7.95 -8.08
N ALA A 11 -3.03 -7.44 -6.85
CA ALA A 11 -1.96 -7.85 -5.97
C ALA A 11 -2.37 -8.92 -4.93
N GLU A 12 -3.66 -9.28 -4.82
CA GLU A 12 -4.24 -10.05 -3.70
C GLU A 12 -4.43 -9.17 -2.43
N PRO A 13 -5.66 -8.73 -2.11
CA PRO A 13 -5.92 -7.66 -1.14
C PRO A 13 -5.56 -8.02 0.32
N GLU A 14 -5.53 -9.32 0.65
CA GLU A 14 -5.18 -9.80 2.00
C GLU A 14 -3.67 -9.99 2.22
N ARG A 15 -2.85 -9.83 1.16
CA ARG A 15 -1.39 -9.92 1.24
C ARG A 15 -0.75 -8.56 1.52
N TRP A 16 0.42 -8.62 2.14
CA TRP A 16 1.27 -7.46 2.33
C TRP A 16 2.01 -7.15 1.03
N HIS A 17 1.83 -5.93 0.54
CA HIS A 17 2.47 -5.45 -0.70
C HIS A 17 3.45 -4.36 -0.41
N HIS A 18 4.61 -4.41 -1.07
CA HIS A 18 5.54 -3.30 -0.95
C HIS A 18 4.97 -2.08 -1.69
N LEU A 19 5.14 -0.88 -1.12
CA LEU A 19 4.61 0.35 -1.73
C LEU A 19 5.11 0.58 -3.16
N ARG A 20 6.32 0.11 -3.48
CA ARG A 20 6.87 0.20 -4.85
C ARG A 20 6.10 -0.69 -5.83
N ASP A 21 5.66 -1.87 -5.38
CA ASP A 21 4.92 -2.80 -6.23
C ASP A 21 3.51 -2.24 -6.49
N ILE A 22 2.87 -1.66 -5.47
CA ILE A 22 1.60 -0.93 -5.62
C ILE A 22 1.76 0.24 -6.60
N THR A 23 2.85 1.01 -6.49
CA THR A 23 3.13 2.11 -7.41
C THR A 23 3.32 1.60 -8.84
N ALA A 24 4.05 0.49 -9.02
CA ALA A 24 4.25 -0.12 -10.34
C ALA A 24 2.94 -0.66 -10.93
N ALA A 25 2.06 -1.23 -10.10
CA ALA A 25 0.74 -1.73 -10.50
C ALA A 25 -0.24 -0.60 -10.88
N LEU A 26 -0.16 0.56 -10.22
CA LEU A 26 -0.88 1.77 -10.63
C LEU A 26 -0.44 2.27 -12.02
N GLY A 27 0.76 1.87 -12.45
CA GLY A 27 1.27 1.98 -13.81
C GLY A 27 1.44 3.42 -14.33
N PRO A 28 2.00 3.58 -15.54
CA PRO A 28 2.10 4.88 -16.23
C PRO A 28 0.72 5.46 -16.58
N ALA A 29 -0.34 4.64 -16.61
CA ALA A 29 -1.70 5.07 -16.94
C ALA A 29 -2.25 6.12 -15.96
N THR A 30 -1.76 6.14 -14.73
CA THR A 30 -2.16 7.12 -13.70
C THR A 30 -1.11 8.22 -13.49
N ASN A 31 0.08 8.09 -14.10
CA ASN A 31 1.25 8.97 -13.93
C ASN A 31 1.58 9.27 -12.45
N VAL A 32 1.34 8.28 -11.58
CA VAL A 32 1.50 8.43 -10.13
C VAL A 32 2.94 8.12 -9.72
N GLU A 33 3.60 9.12 -9.15
CA GLU A 33 4.92 9.00 -8.57
C GLU A 33 4.91 8.22 -7.24
N PHE A 34 5.98 7.48 -6.97
CA PHE A 34 6.16 6.75 -5.71
C PHE A 34 6.02 7.65 -4.47
N GLU A 35 6.53 8.88 -4.51
CA GLU A 35 6.38 9.83 -3.40
C GLU A 35 4.91 10.25 -3.17
N SER A 36 4.10 10.31 -4.23
CA SER A 36 2.67 10.58 -4.09
C SER A 36 1.96 9.43 -3.37
N VAL A 37 2.27 8.18 -3.75
CA VAL A 37 1.76 6.99 -3.05
C VAL A 37 2.22 6.99 -1.59
N ARG A 38 3.51 7.23 -1.34
CA ARG A 38 4.08 7.26 0.01
C ARG A 38 3.42 8.31 0.91
N ARG A 39 3.02 9.46 0.36
CA ARG A 39 2.30 10.52 1.10
C ARG A 39 0.81 10.23 1.28
N ALA A 40 0.19 9.52 0.35
CA ALA A 40 -1.24 9.18 0.43
C ALA A 40 -1.51 8.04 1.42
N MET A 41 -0.60 7.07 1.51
CA MET A 41 -0.77 5.84 2.29
C MET A 41 -1.04 6.05 3.78
N PRO A 42 -0.38 6.97 4.50
CA PRO A 42 -0.72 7.28 5.89
C PRO A 42 -2.16 7.73 6.06
N ARG A 43 -2.64 8.63 5.18
CA ARG A 43 -4.04 9.09 5.21
C ARG A 43 -5.03 7.96 4.96
N LEU A 44 -4.75 7.11 3.97
CA LEU A 44 -5.57 5.92 3.70
C LEU A 44 -5.58 4.94 4.89
N SER A 45 -4.50 4.93 5.68
CA SER A 45 -4.43 4.11 6.89
C SER A 45 -5.24 4.71 8.03
N ASP A 46 -5.15 6.04 8.20
CA ASP A 46 -5.97 6.80 9.15
C ASP A 46 -7.47 6.66 8.83
N ASP A 47 -7.83 6.65 7.54
CA ASP A 47 -9.19 6.39 7.05
C ASP A 47 -9.63 4.91 7.20
N GLY A 48 -8.74 4.04 7.69
CA GLY A 48 -9.01 2.63 7.93
C GLY A 48 -9.05 1.75 6.68
N LEU A 49 -8.70 2.30 5.51
CA LEU A 49 -8.74 1.61 4.21
C LEU A 49 -7.54 0.70 3.99
N VAL A 50 -6.37 1.05 4.55
CA VAL A 50 -5.15 0.23 4.45
C VAL A 50 -4.48 0.03 5.81
N GLU A 51 -3.82 -1.10 5.97
CA GLU A 51 -2.92 -1.35 7.07
C GLU A 51 -1.48 -1.13 6.60
N LEU A 52 -0.70 -0.38 7.38
CA LEU A 52 0.69 -0.09 7.08
C LEU A 52 1.63 -0.80 8.04
N ARG A 53 2.72 -1.35 7.49
CA ARG A 53 3.79 -1.97 8.25
C ARG A 53 5.14 -1.53 7.72
N THR A 54 5.92 -0.87 8.57
CA THR A 54 7.31 -0.53 8.27
C THR A 54 8.23 -1.55 8.93
N VAL A 55 9.05 -2.22 8.12
CA VAL A 55 10.02 -3.22 8.57
C VAL A 55 11.42 -2.62 8.45
N PRO A 56 12.19 -2.53 9.53
CA PRO A 56 13.59 -2.12 9.46
C PRO A 56 14.39 -3.16 8.66
N MET A 57 15.24 -2.68 7.76
CA MET A 57 16.12 -3.50 6.91
C MET A 57 17.58 -3.24 7.31
N PRO A 58 18.05 -3.75 8.46
CA PRO A 58 19.40 -3.50 8.94
C PRO A 58 20.47 -4.03 7.97
N GLN A 59 20.16 -5.09 7.21
CA GLN A 59 21.04 -5.62 6.17
C GLN A 59 21.31 -4.64 5.01
N TRP A 60 20.54 -3.54 4.89
CA TRP A 60 20.70 -2.52 3.85
C TRP A 60 21.39 -1.24 4.36
N GLY A 61 21.85 -1.26 5.61
CA GLY A 61 22.47 -0.11 6.28
C GLY A 61 21.58 0.54 7.33
N ALA A 62 22.21 1.22 8.28
CA ALA A 62 21.53 1.88 9.39
C ALA A 62 20.46 2.88 8.87
N GLY A 63 19.26 2.81 9.45
CA GLY A 63 18.14 3.69 9.10
C GLY A 63 17.35 3.30 7.83
N ARG A 64 17.71 2.20 7.15
CA ARG A 64 16.90 1.69 6.04
C ARG A 64 15.69 0.91 6.57
N SER A 65 14.54 1.16 5.95
CA SER A 65 13.31 0.42 6.20
C SER A 65 12.54 0.24 4.88
N GLN A 66 11.70 -0.78 4.83
CA GLN A 66 10.70 -0.97 3.80
C GLN A 66 9.31 -0.77 4.39
N THR A 67 8.41 -0.19 3.62
CA THR A 67 7.02 -0.01 4.04
C THR A 67 6.13 -0.84 3.14
N TYR A 68 5.28 -1.63 3.78
CA TYR A 68 4.29 -2.48 3.16
C TYR A 68 2.90 -1.94 3.49
N ALA A 69 1.99 -2.11 2.55
CA ALA A 69 0.58 -1.81 2.72
C ALA A 69 -0.25 -3.06 2.41
N ARG A 70 -1.38 -3.19 3.09
CA ARG A 70 -2.39 -4.21 2.83
C ARG A 70 -3.76 -3.54 2.81
N LEU A 71 -4.64 -3.90 1.87
CA LEU A 71 -6.02 -3.41 1.91
C LEU A 71 -6.71 -3.97 3.15
N ARG A 72 -7.39 -3.11 3.90
CA ARG A 72 -8.40 -3.58 4.83
C ARG A 72 -9.66 -3.85 4.03
N VAL A 73 -9.87 -5.11 3.66
CA VAL A 73 -11.19 -5.55 3.24
C VAL A 73 -12.11 -5.30 4.43
N PRO A 74 -13.21 -4.54 4.29
CA PRO A 74 -14.19 -4.48 5.35
C PRO A 74 -14.66 -5.92 5.55
N VAL A 75 -14.34 -6.50 6.72
CA VAL A 75 -15.06 -7.69 7.18
C VAL A 75 -16.51 -7.22 7.22
N PRO A 76 -17.43 -7.79 6.42
CA PRO A 76 -18.82 -7.44 6.56
C PRO A 76 -19.17 -7.73 8.02
N VAL A 77 -19.43 -6.67 8.78
CA VAL A 77 -19.97 -6.81 10.13
C VAL A 77 -21.32 -7.46 9.89
N GLY A 78 -21.41 -8.74 10.22
CA GLY A 78 -22.44 -9.63 9.68
C GLY A 78 -23.86 -9.19 10.03
N SER A 79 -24.74 -9.57 9.08
CA SER A 79 -26.12 -10.04 9.21
C SER A 79 -27.19 -9.12 9.81
#